data_AF-A0A914XI38-F1
#
_entry.id   AF-A0A914XI38-F1
#
_cell.length_a   1.000
_cell.length_b   1.000
_cell.length_c   1.000
_cell.angle_alpha   90.00
_cell.angle_beta   90.00
_cell.angle_gamma   90.00
#
_symmetry.space_group_name_H-M   'P 1'
#
loop_
_entity.id
_entity.type
_entity.pdbx_description
1 polymer ?
#
loop_
_entity_poly.entity_id
_entity_poly.type
_entity_poly.pdbx_seq_one_letter_code
_entity_poly.pdbx_strand_id
1 'polypeptide(L)'
;MRDEEVRQANYQRFVDGQVSLLVATDIAARGLDTLNVDHIVNYDFRRHMTDYVHRVGRVGRCGSRFTGQVTSFVRSPWEVELTRIIEEAVRRNHSIPGIEANVAGKIAERALGKQN
;
A
#
# COMPACT_ATOMS: atom_id res chain seq x y z
N MET A 1 -9.67 17.12 -18.86
CA MET A 1 -10.88 16.27 -18.88
C MET A 1 -10.59 14.87 -19.43
N ARG A 2 -9.98 14.71 -20.61
CA ARG A 2 -9.69 13.37 -21.20
C ARG A 2 -8.83 12.42 -20.35
N ASP A 3 -7.81 12.92 -19.66
CA ASP A 3 -6.86 12.04 -18.93
C ASP A 3 -7.48 11.38 -17.70
N GLU A 4 -8.39 12.09 -17.03
CA GLU A 4 -9.09 11.59 -15.84
C GLU A 4 -10.08 10.47 -16.22
N GLU A 5 -10.81 10.66 -17.31
CA GLU A 5 -11.73 9.65 -17.85
C GLU A 5 -10.99 8.38 -18.27
N VAL A 6 -9.84 8.52 -18.96
CA VAL A 6 -9.01 7.38 -19.36
C VAL A 6 -8.44 6.65 -18.14
N ARG A 7 -7.98 7.39 -17.12
CA ARG A 7 -7.47 6.83 -15.87
C ARG A 7 -8.54 6.01 -15.15
N GLN A 8 -9.76 6.54 -15.04
CA GLN A 8 -10.87 5.86 -14.40
C GLN A 8 -11.33 4.64 -15.20
N ALA A 9 -11.36 4.73 -16.54
CA ALA A 9 -11.69 3.60 -17.40
C ALA A 9 -10.68 2.45 -17.25
N ASN A 10 -9.38 2.75 -17.27
CA ASN A 10 -8.32 1.73 -17.08
C ASN A 10 -8.38 1.10 -15.69
N TYR A 11 -8.67 1.91 -14.66
CA TYR A 11 -8.89 1.40 -13.31
C TYR A 11 -10.07 0.43 -13.26
N GLN A 12 -11.20 0.79 -13.86
CA GLN A 12 -12.40 -0.05 -13.86
C GLN A 12 -12.14 -1.38 -14.57
N ARG A 13 -11.47 -1.36 -15.72
CA ARG A 13 -11.07 -2.59 -16.44
C ARG A 13 -10.20 -3.51 -15.59
N PHE A 14 -9.34 -2.94 -14.74
CA PHE A 14 -8.52 -3.72 -13.82
C PHE A 14 -9.35 -4.31 -12.67
N VAL A 15 -10.23 -3.51 -12.06
CA VAL A 15 -11.14 -3.95 -10.99
C VAL A 15 -12.09 -5.05 -11.46
N ASP A 16 -12.59 -4.93 -12.69
CA ASP A 16 -13.48 -5.91 -13.33
C ASP A 16 -12.74 -7.18 -13.79
N GLY A 17 -11.40 -7.24 -13.63
CA GLY A 17 -10.57 -8.36 -14.04
C GLY A 17 -10.37 -8.50 -15.55
N GLN A 18 -10.78 -7.50 -16.35
CA GLN A 18 -10.55 -7.48 -17.79
C GLN A 18 -9.06 -7.31 -18.13
N VAL A 19 -8.30 -6.68 -17.24
CA VAL A 19 -6.84 -6.66 -17.26
C VAL A 19 -6.30 -7.06 -15.90
N SER A 20 -5.21 -7.82 -15.89
CA SER A 20 -4.59 -8.34 -14.65
C SER A 20 -3.44 -7.47 -14.13
N LEU A 21 -3.05 -6.42 -14.88
CA LEU A 21 -1.95 -5.52 -14.54
C LEU A 21 -2.37 -4.07 -14.72
N LEU A 22 -2.15 -3.27 -13.67
CA LEU A 22 -2.33 -1.82 -13.69
C LEU A 22 -1.00 -1.15 -13.37
N VAL A 23 -0.50 -0.33 -14.30
CA VAL A 23 0.70 0.49 -14.11
C VAL A 23 0.27 1.90 -13.78
N ALA A 24 0.73 2.44 -12.64
CA ALA A 24 0.38 3.79 -12.20
C ALA A 24 1.52 4.46 -11.42
N THR A 25 1.58 5.78 -11.50
CA THR A 25 2.36 6.62 -10.58
C THR A 25 1.54 6.91 -9.32
N ASP A 26 2.16 7.39 -8.25
CA ASP A 26 1.41 7.75 -7.03
C ASP A 26 0.35 8.80 -7.29
N ILE A 27 0.68 9.79 -8.11
CA ILE A 27 -0.25 10.87 -8.46
C ILE A 27 -1.46 10.29 -9.19
N ALA A 28 -1.24 9.42 -10.18
CA ALA A 28 -2.31 8.78 -10.91
C ALA A 28 -3.12 7.78 -10.06
N ALA A 29 -2.53 7.24 -8.99
CA ALA A 29 -3.21 6.29 -8.09
C ALA A 29 -4.04 6.96 -6.98
N ARG A 30 -3.88 8.28 -6.75
CA ARG A 30 -4.73 9.01 -5.77
C ARG A 30 -6.17 9.06 -6.27
N GLY A 31 -7.12 8.86 -5.35
CA GLY A 31 -8.54 8.76 -5.68
C GLY A 31 -8.98 7.39 -6.22
N LEU A 32 -8.04 6.44 -6.40
CA LEU A 32 -8.34 5.03 -6.68
C LEU A 32 -8.35 4.23 -5.37
N ASP A 33 -9.08 4.73 -4.36
CA ASP A 33 -8.89 4.36 -2.95
C ASP A 33 -9.48 3.01 -2.53
N THR A 34 -10.16 2.30 -3.43
CA THR A 34 -10.85 1.04 -3.12
C THR A 34 -10.09 -0.20 -3.61
N LEU A 35 -8.89 -0.04 -4.17
CA LEU A 35 -8.16 -1.14 -4.76
C LEU A 35 -7.64 -2.12 -3.69
N ASN A 36 -8.14 -3.36 -3.72
CA ASN A 36 -7.56 -4.49 -3.04
C ASN A 36 -6.89 -5.37 -4.09
N VAL A 37 -5.56 -5.49 -4.03
CA VAL A 37 -4.80 -6.31 -4.97
C VAL A 37 -4.09 -7.45 -4.24
N ASP A 38 -3.67 -8.43 -5.02
CA ASP A 38 -2.93 -9.58 -4.51
C ASP A 38 -1.43 -9.28 -4.43
N HIS A 39 -0.92 -8.44 -5.34
CA HIS A 39 0.50 -8.14 -5.44
C HIS A 39 0.74 -6.67 -5.82
N ILE A 40 1.61 -6.01 -5.05
CA ILE A 40 2.19 -4.70 -5.41
C ILE A 40 3.63 -4.89 -5.87
N VAL A 41 3.96 -4.31 -7.02
CA VAL A 41 5.34 -4.21 -7.52
C VAL A 41 5.79 -2.75 -7.47
N ASN A 42 6.71 -2.45 -6.57
CA ASN A 42 7.39 -1.16 -6.51
C ASN A 42 8.53 -1.15 -7.54
N TYR A 43 8.21 -0.68 -8.75
CA TYR A 43 9.23 -0.48 -9.78
C TYR A 43 10.26 0.57 -9.36
N ASP A 44 9.80 1.70 -8.82
CA ASP A 44 10.63 2.71 -8.17
C ASP A 44 10.33 2.76 -6.67
N PHE A 45 11.36 2.63 -5.84
CA PHE A 45 11.23 2.71 -4.38
C PHE A 45 10.83 4.13 -3.96
N ARG A 46 10.02 4.25 -2.90
CA ARG A 46 9.57 5.56 -2.43
C ARG A 46 10.55 6.19 -1.45
N ARG A 47 10.76 7.49 -1.63
CA ARG A 47 11.64 8.31 -0.79
C ARG A 47 11.05 8.53 0.60
N HIS A 48 9.73 8.61 0.70
CA HIS A 48 9.03 8.81 1.97
C HIS A 48 8.36 7.52 2.43
N MET A 49 8.60 7.16 3.69
CA MET A 49 8.07 5.93 4.28
C MET A 49 6.54 5.94 4.30
N THR A 50 5.92 7.09 4.55
CA THR A 50 4.45 7.22 4.60
C THR A 50 3.81 6.82 3.28
N ASP A 51 4.40 7.24 2.15
CA ASP A 51 3.92 6.86 0.82
C ASP A 51 4.14 5.38 0.53
N TYR A 52 5.25 4.81 1.01
CA TYR A 52 5.49 3.36 0.95
C TYR A 52 4.40 2.59 1.68
N VAL A 53 4.13 2.94 2.95
CA VAL A 53 3.10 2.30 3.79
C VAL A 53 1.72 2.44 3.17
N HIS A 54 1.37 3.62 2.66
CA HIS A 54 0.09 3.84 1.96
C HIS A 54 -0.05 2.98 0.69
N ARG A 55 1.03 2.74 -0.06
CA ARG A 55 0.95 1.86 -1.23
C ARG A 55 0.82 0.40 -0.83
N VAL A 56 1.67 -0.09 0.06
CA VAL A 56 1.64 -1.52 0.45
C VAL A 56 0.38 -1.86 1.24
N GLY A 57 -0.29 -0.87 1.84
CA GLY A 57 -1.61 -1.04 2.46
C GLY A 57 -2.75 -1.42 1.50
N ARG A 58 -2.49 -1.51 0.18
CA ARG A 58 -3.44 -2.00 -0.84
C ARG A 58 -3.50 -3.53 -0.94
N VAL A 59 -2.60 -4.25 -0.27
CA VAL A 59 -2.59 -5.72 -0.19
C VAL A 59 -2.86 -6.18 1.25
N GLY A 60 -3.14 -7.47 1.43
CA GLY A 60 -3.10 -8.10 2.76
C GLY A 60 -4.23 -7.67 3.72
N ARG A 61 -5.37 -7.23 3.19
CA ARG A 61 -6.55 -6.92 4.01
C ARG A 61 -7.20 -8.21 4.55
N CYS A 62 -7.77 -8.13 5.76
CA CYS A 62 -8.56 -9.23 6.33
C CYS A 62 -9.71 -9.59 5.38
N GLY A 63 -9.87 -10.88 5.07
CA GLY A 63 -10.86 -11.39 4.11
C GLY A 63 -10.41 -11.38 2.65
N SER A 64 -9.19 -10.94 2.33
CA SER A 64 -8.64 -11.11 0.98
C SER A 64 -8.46 -12.60 0.65
N ARG A 65 -8.77 -12.98 -0.59
CA ARG A 65 -8.61 -14.36 -1.09
C ARG A 65 -7.16 -14.82 -1.16
N PHE A 66 -6.24 -13.87 -1.27
CA PHE A 66 -4.82 -14.13 -1.49
C PHE A 66 -3.98 -13.53 -0.37
N THR A 67 -2.86 -14.19 -0.07
CA THR A 67 -1.84 -13.63 0.81
C THR A 67 -1.23 -12.42 0.09
N GLY A 68 -1.38 -11.23 0.66
CA GLY A 68 -0.87 -10.00 0.06
C GLY A 68 0.65 -10.07 -0.12
N GLN A 69 1.11 -9.78 -1.33
CA GLN A 69 2.54 -9.77 -1.67
C GLN A 69 3.02 -8.38 -2.04
N VAL A 70 4.27 -8.08 -1.71
CA VAL A 70 4.95 -6.84 -2.09
C VAL A 70 6.34 -7.19 -2.59
N THR A 71 6.66 -6.79 -3.82
CA THR A 71 8.00 -6.88 -4.39
C THR A 71 8.51 -5.48 -4.67
N SER A 72 9.73 -5.17 -4.26
CA SER A 72 10.33 -3.86 -4.50
C SER A 72 11.67 -3.97 -5.20
N PHE A 73 11.86 -3.18 -6.25
CA PHE A 73 13.17 -3.01 -6.85
C PHE A 73 13.94 -1.93 -6.08
N VAL A 74 15.18 -2.27 -5.73
CA VAL A 74 16.08 -1.47 -4.89
C VAL A 74 17.39 -1.34 -5.65
N ARG A 75 17.86 -0.11 -5.86
CA ARG A 75 19.00 0.16 -6.75
C ARG A 75 20.09 1.03 -6.12
N SER A 76 19.75 1.85 -5.15
CA SER A 76 20.65 2.85 -4.57
C SER A 76 20.88 2.63 -3.07
N PRO A 77 22.03 3.09 -2.52
CA PRO A 77 22.37 2.82 -1.12
C PRO A 77 21.31 3.28 -0.10
N TRP A 78 20.64 4.41 -0.36
CA TRP A 78 19.58 4.90 0.52
C TRP A 78 18.31 4.03 0.46
N GLU A 79 17.99 3.41 -0.68
CA GLU A 79 16.86 2.47 -0.79
C GLU A 79 17.16 1.16 -0.04
N VAL A 80 18.41 0.70 -0.08
CA VAL A 80 18.88 -0.46 0.70
C VAL A 80 18.72 -0.18 2.19
N GLU A 81 19.17 1.00 2.65
CA GLU A 81 19.06 1.40 4.06
C GLU A 81 17.60 1.47 4.52
N LEU A 82 16.73 2.11 3.73
CA LEU A 82 15.29 2.16 4.05
C LEU A 82 14.67 0.77 4.12
N THR A 83 15.02 -0.12 3.18
CA THR A 83 14.51 -1.50 3.18
C THR A 83 14.96 -2.26 4.42
N ARG A 84 16.20 -2.06 4.86
CA ARG A 84 16.73 -2.66 6.09
C ARG A 84 15.99 -2.16 7.33
N ILE A 85 15.70 -0.86 7.40
CA ILE A 85 14.92 -0.28 8.50
C ILE A 85 13.52 -0.89 8.56
N ILE A 86 12.84 -1.03 7.42
CA ILE A 86 11.50 -1.65 7.34
C ILE A 86 11.57 -3.11 7.78
N GLU A 87 12.54 -3.86 7.29
CA GLU A 87 12.68 -5.28 7.60
C GLU A 87 13.02 -5.50 9.08
N GLU A 88 13.86 -4.65 9.68
CA GLU A 88 14.12 -4.65 11.11
C GLU A 88 12.89 -4.26 11.93
N ALA A 89 12.11 -3.28 11.47
CA ALA A 89 10.80 -2.90 12.02
C ALA A 89 9.87 -4.10 12.14
N VAL A 90 9.70 -4.82 11.04
CA VAL A 90 8.84 -6.00 10.97
C VAL A 90 9.37 -7.14 11.85
N ARG A 91 10.67 -7.45 11.77
CA ARG A 91 11.26 -8.58 12.51
C ARG A 91 11.17 -8.42 14.03
N ARG A 92 11.36 -7.19 14.53
CA ARG A 92 11.30 -6.89 15.96
C ARG A 92 9.92 -6.47 16.43
N ASN A 93 8.92 -6.47 15.55
CA ASN A 93 7.54 -6.07 15.85
C ASN A 93 7.46 -4.67 16.52
N HIS A 94 8.20 -3.70 15.98
CA HIS A 94 8.19 -2.30 16.42
C HIS A 94 7.69 -1.38 15.31
N SER A 95 7.32 -0.16 15.67
CA SER A 95 6.88 0.85 14.69
C SER A 95 7.99 1.18 13.71
N ILE A 96 7.64 1.28 12.42
CA ILE A 96 8.58 1.78 11.41
C ILE A 96 8.95 3.24 11.78
N PRO A 97 10.24 3.59 11.89
CA PRO A 97 10.66 4.95 12.19
C PRO A 97 10.07 5.98 11.22
N GLY A 98 9.59 7.10 11.76
CA GLY A 98 8.94 8.15 10.97
C GLY A 98 7.49 7.85 10.57
N ILE A 99 6.93 6.72 10.99
CA ILE A 99 5.51 6.37 10.84
C ILE A 99 4.83 6.42 12.20
N GLU A 100 4.18 7.54 12.50
CA GLU A 100 3.31 7.64 13.67
C GLU A 100 1.94 7.06 13.36
N ALA A 101 1.84 5.74 13.47
CA ALA A 101 0.59 5.03 13.30
C ALA A 101 0.03 4.64 14.67
N ASN A 102 -0.90 5.42 15.24
CA ASN A 102 -1.69 5.00 16.41
C ASN A 102 -2.76 3.97 16.01
N VAL A 103 -2.35 2.88 15.36
CA VAL A 103 -3.26 1.81 14.91
C VAL A 103 -3.82 1.08 16.12
N ALA A 104 -3.00 0.81 17.13
CA ALA A 104 -3.44 0.17 18.37
C ALA A 104 -4.53 0.98 19.08
N GLY A 105 -4.36 2.29 19.25
CA GLY A 105 -5.38 3.16 19.84
C GLY A 105 -6.67 3.20 19.02
N LYS A 106 -6.57 3.32 17.69
CA LYS A 106 -7.75 3.29 16.79
C LYS A 106 -8.48 1.95 16.82
N ILE A 107 -7.78 0.83 16.97
CA ILE A 107 -8.38 -0.50 17.11
C ILE A 107 -9.08 -0.62 18.47
N ALA A 108 -8.43 -0.18 19.55
CA ALA A 108 -9.02 -0.20 20.90
C ALA A 108 -10.29 0.64 20.97
N GLU A 109 -10.27 1.84 20.39
CA GLU A 109 -11.43 2.74 20.32
C GLU A 109 -12.61 2.11 19.55
N ARG A 110 -12.33 1.44 18.41
CA ARG A 110 -13.34 0.71 17.65
C ARG A 110 -13.86 -0.55 18.33
N ALA A 111 -13.05 -1.21 19.16
CA ALA A 111 -13.47 -2.37 19.93
C ALA A 111 -14.38 -1.96 21.10
N LEU A 112 -14.08 -0.82 21.74
CA LEU A 112 -14.88 -0.25 22.84
C LEU A 112 -16.21 0.35 22.35
N GLY A 113 -16.24 0.93 21.15
CA GLY A 113 -17.47 1.50 20.56
C GLY A 113 -18.52 0.48 20.09
N LYS A 114 -18.29 -0.83 20.23
CA LYS A 114 -19.26 -1.89 19.87
C LYS A 114 -20.08 -2.45 21.05
N GLN A 115 -19.94 -1.88 22.26
CA GLN A 115 -20.71 -2.30 23.44
C GLN A 115 -21.93 -1.40 23.78
N ASN A 116 -22.26 -0.40 22.94
CA ASN A 116 -23.45 0.42 23.10
C ASN A 116 -24.38 0.29 21.89
#